data_AF-A0A0R3Q4N9-F1
#
_entry.id   AF-A0A0R3Q4N9-F1
#
_cell.length_a   1.000
_cell.length_b   1.000
_cell.length_c   1.000
_cell.angle_alpha   90.00
_cell.angle_beta   90.00
_cell.angle_gamma   90.00
#
_symmetry.space_group_name_H-M   'P 1'
#
loop_
_entity.id
_entity.type
_entity.pdbx_description
1 polymer ?
#
loop_
_entity_poly.entity_id
_entity_poly.type
_entity_poly.pdbx_seq_one_letter_code
_entity_poly.pdbx_strand_id
1 'polypeptide(L)'
;MGLCKCAKKKVTSLFCFEHRVNVCEYCLVENHCKCVVQSYLSWLADSDYDTNCTLCSMSLESKETVRLKCLLICQSLFTCEFSDLFHWECLDAWARHLPGNTAPAGYKCQQCQEGIFPAPNQTSPIIERLQAVLQQANWARAGLGLSLVRTRFFYFQISSYCTSRVHLL
;
A
#
# COMPACT_ATOMS: atom_id res chain seq x y z
N MET A 1 -20.26 -7.86 0.10
CA MET A 1 -19.26 -8.95 -0.01
C MET A 1 -19.44 -9.63 -1.36
N GLY A 2 -18.38 -9.71 -2.16
CA GLY A 2 -18.42 -10.15 -3.56
C GLY A 2 -17.32 -11.17 -3.88
N LEU A 3 -17.35 -11.76 -5.08
CA LEU A 3 -16.33 -12.69 -5.54
C LEU A 3 -15.34 -11.98 -6.45
N CYS A 4 -14.04 -12.17 -6.20
CA CYS A 4 -13.02 -11.72 -7.12
C CYS A 4 -13.10 -12.50 -8.44
N LYS A 5 -12.97 -11.83 -9.58
CA LYS A 5 -13.01 -12.45 -10.92
C LYS A 5 -11.78 -13.30 -11.28
N CYS A 6 -10.82 -13.46 -10.36
CA CYS A 6 -9.60 -14.21 -10.61
C CYS A 6 -9.82 -15.72 -10.56
N ALA A 7 -8.84 -16.48 -11.06
CA ALA A 7 -8.88 -17.96 -11.04
C ALA A 7 -9.13 -18.54 -9.64
N LYS A 8 -8.68 -17.85 -8.59
CA LYS A 8 -8.84 -18.25 -7.19
C LYS A 8 -10.27 -18.03 -6.64
N LYS A 9 -11.11 -17.25 -7.32
CA LYS A 9 -12.52 -16.92 -6.96
C LYS A 9 -12.75 -16.69 -5.47
N LYS A 10 -11.83 -15.98 -4.80
CA LYS A 10 -11.94 -15.70 -3.36
C LYS A 10 -13.06 -14.70 -3.07
N VAL A 11 -13.79 -14.93 -1.98
CA VAL A 11 -14.71 -13.94 -1.40
C VAL A 11 -13.88 -12.77 -0.89
N THR A 12 -14.32 -11.56 -1.22
CA THR A 12 -13.63 -10.32 -0.88
C THR A 12 -14.63 -9.21 -0.57
N SER A 13 -14.26 -8.34 0.35
CA SER A 13 -14.94 -7.06 0.61
C SER A 13 -14.34 -5.91 -0.19
N LEU A 14 -13.20 -6.12 -0.85
CA LEU A 14 -12.44 -5.10 -1.57
C LEU A 14 -12.96 -4.90 -2.99
N PHE A 15 -13.05 -3.64 -3.39
CA PHE A 15 -13.55 -3.20 -4.68
C PHE A 15 -12.62 -2.12 -5.28
N CYS A 16 -12.25 -2.29 -6.54
CA CYS A 16 -11.43 -1.33 -7.26
C CYS A 16 -12.32 -0.27 -7.91
N PHE A 17 -12.09 1.00 -7.61
CA PHE A 17 -12.91 2.12 -8.08
C PHE A 17 -12.66 2.43 -9.56
N GLU A 18 -11.40 2.36 -9.99
CA GLU A 18 -11.00 2.56 -11.39
C GLU A 18 -11.60 1.50 -12.32
N HIS A 19 -11.49 0.23 -11.93
CA HIS A 19 -11.88 -0.90 -12.78
C HIS A 19 -13.32 -1.38 -12.52
N ARG A 20 -13.96 -0.90 -11.44
CA ARG A 20 -15.31 -1.27 -11.01
C ARG A 20 -15.50 -2.78 -10.86
N VAL A 21 -14.51 -3.45 -10.26
CA VAL A 21 -14.52 -4.90 -10.02
C VAL A 21 -14.10 -5.26 -8.60
N ASN A 22 -14.67 -6.36 -8.08
CA ASN A 22 -14.23 -6.97 -6.83
C ASN A 22 -12.83 -7.58 -7.01
N VAL A 23 -11.92 -7.25 -6.10
CA VAL A 23 -10.51 -7.66 -6.15
C VAL A 23 -10.12 -8.39 -4.86
N CYS A 24 -9.31 -9.44 -4.95
CA CYS A 24 -8.72 -10.08 -3.77
C CYS A 24 -7.32 -9.52 -3.49
N GLU A 25 -6.76 -9.81 -2.31
CA GLU A 25 -5.43 -9.32 -1.91
C GLU A 25 -4.31 -9.69 -2.88
N TYR A 26 -4.43 -10.83 -3.58
CA TYR A 26 -3.45 -11.23 -4.61
C TYR A 26 -3.55 -10.34 -5.85
N CYS A 27 -4.75 -10.19 -6.41
CA CYS A 27 -4.98 -9.32 -7.56
C CYS A 27 -4.64 -7.86 -7.26
N LEU A 28 -4.81 -7.45 -6.00
CA LEU A 28 -4.43 -6.13 -5.53
C LEU A 28 -2.93 -5.87 -5.67
N VAL A 29 -2.10 -6.87 -5.41
CA VAL A 29 -0.64 -6.76 -5.49
C VAL A 29 -0.13 -6.97 -6.91
N GLU A 30 -0.72 -7.93 -7.64
CA GLU A 30 -0.26 -8.32 -8.98
C GLU A 30 -0.72 -7.35 -10.08
N ASN A 31 -2.01 -6.98 -10.08
CA ASN A 31 -2.62 -6.24 -11.19
C ASN A 31 -3.10 -4.83 -10.81
N HIS A 32 -3.45 -4.61 -9.54
CA HIS A 32 -4.04 -3.34 -9.07
C HIS A 32 -3.13 -2.62 -8.06
N CYS A 33 -1.82 -2.62 -8.32
CA CYS A 33 -0.83 -2.03 -7.42
C CYS A 33 -0.96 -0.50 -7.27
N LYS A 34 -1.44 0.18 -8.32
CA LYS A 34 -1.65 1.64 -8.36
C LYS A 34 -3.11 2.06 -8.19
N CYS A 35 -4.04 1.12 -8.29
CA CYS A 35 -5.45 1.47 -8.34
C CYS A 35 -6.00 1.87 -6.97
N VAL A 36 -6.94 2.81 -6.92
CA VAL A 36 -7.69 3.08 -5.68
C VAL A 36 -8.64 1.90 -5.41
N VAL A 37 -8.45 1.26 -4.25
CA VAL A 37 -9.22 0.09 -3.81
C VAL A 37 -9.67 0.31 -2.38
N GLN A 38 -10.96 0.19 -2.12
CA GLN A 38 -11.57 0.30 -0.79
C GLN A 38 -12.64 -0.78 -0.61
N SER A 39 -13.45 -0.68 0.45
CA SER A 39 -14.57 -1.59 0.64
C SER A 39 -15.66 -1.36 -0.41
N TYR A 40 -16.37 -2.42 -0.79
CA TYR A 40 -17.53 -2.32 -1.67
C TYR A 40 -18.64 -1.43 -1.09
N LEU A 41 -18.76 -1.37 0.24
CA LEU A 41 -19.74 -0.50 0.90
C LEU A 41 -19.37 0.98 0.74
N SER A 42 -18.09 1.31 0.85
CA SER A 42 -17.59 2.67 0.59
C SER A 42 -17.94 3.10 -0.82
N TRP A 43 -17.70 2.25 -1.82
CA TRP A 43 -18.06 2.53 -3.21
C TRP A 43 -19.56 2.76 -3.45
N LEU A 44 -20.43 2.03 -2.72
CA LEU A 44 -21.87 2.23 -2.80
C LEU A 44 -22.34 3.53 -2.11
N ALA A 45 -21.63 3.95 -1.06
CA ALA A 45 -21.95 5.17 -0.33
C ALA A 45 -21.46 6.40 -1.10
N ASP A 46 -20.20 6.37 -1.54
CA ASP A 46 -19.58 7.41 -2.36
C ASP A 46 -18.67 6.75 -3.41
N SER A 47 -18.89 7.12 -4.67
CA SER A 47 -18.08 6.64 -5.79
C SER A 47 -16.92 7.56 -6.13
N ASP A 48 -16.82 8.71 -5.47
CA ASP A 48 -15.74 9.66 -5.66
C ASP A 48 -14.45 9.13 -5.04
N TYR A 49 -13.34 9.30 -5.75
CA TYR A 49 -12.03 8.84 -5.31
C TYR A 49 -10.94 9.83 -5.72
N ASP A 50 -10.01 10.08 -4.81
CA ASP A 50 -8.83 10.87 -5.07
C ASP A 50 -7.68 10.00 -5.57
N THR A 51 -7.16 10.33 -6.75
CA THR A 51 -5.94 9.73 -7.30
C THR A 51 -4.69 10.51 -6.91
N ASN A 52 -4.79 11.41 -5.93
CA ASN A 52 -3.70 12.29 -5.50
C ASN A 52 -3.09 11.77 -4.20
N CYS A 53 -1.77 11.88 -4.07
CA CYS A 53 -1.08 11.53 -2.84
C CYS A 53 -1.34 12.61 -1.79
N THR A 54 -1.69 12.21 -0.57
CA THR A 54 -2.02 13.13 0.53
C THR A 54 -0.80 13.88 1.12
N LEU A 55 0.42 13.44 0.80
CA LEU A 55 1.66 14.09 1.25
C LEU A 55 2.14 15.21 0.31
N CYS A 56 1.88 15.11 -0.99
CA CYS A 56 2.38 16.08 -1.99
C CYS A 56 1.27 16.66 -2.89
N SER A 57 0.04 16.17 -2.75
CA SER A 57 -1.12 16.53 -3.57
C SER A 57 -0.94 16.33 -5.09
N MET A 58 0.06 15.54 -5.51
CA MET A 58 0.29 15.17 -6.91
C MET A 58 -0.34 13.82 -7.25
N SER A 59 -0.60 13.60 -8.52
CA SER A 59 -1.20 12.36 -9.02
C SER A 59 -0.36 11.11 -8.73
N LEU A 60 -0.99 10.03 -8.30
CA LEU A 60 -0.36 8.75 -7.96
C LEU A 60 0.25 8.06 -9.18
N GLU A 61 -0.25 8.33 -10.38
CA GLU A 61 0.25 7.72 -11.62
C GLU A 61 1.67 8.19 -12.00
N SER A 62 2.05 9.41 -11.61
CA SER A 62 3.29 10.05 -12.06
C SER A 62 4.57 9.44 -11.50
N LYS A 63 4.49 8.73 -10.37
CA LYS A 63 5.65 8.22 -9.63
C LYS A 63 5.38 6.81 -9.08
N GLU A 64 6.41 6.23 -8.47
CA GLU A 64 6.26 4.94 -7.78
C GLU A 64 5.42 5.10 -6.51
N THR A 65 4.40 4.25 -6.40
CA THR A 65 3.49 4.24 -5.26
C THR A 65 3.74 3.04 -4.36
N VAL A 66 3.61 3.25 -3.06
CA VAL A 66 3.62 2.23 -2.02
C VAL A 66 2.24 2.17 -1.38
N ARG A 67 1.74 0.94 -1.21
CA ARG A 67 0.48 0.69 -0.50
C ARG A 67 0.79 0.29 0.94
N LEU A 68 0.25 1.05 1.89
CA LEU A 68 0.39 0.74 3.32
C LEU A 68 -0.61 -0.33 3.76
N LYS A 69 -0.34 -0.94 4.91
CA LYS A 69 -1.25 -1.92 5.53
C LYS A 69 -2.49 -1.28 6.17
N CYS A 70 -2.62 0.05 6.19
CA CYS A 70 -3.82 0.73 6.73
C CYS A 70 -5.09 0.13 6.06
N LEU A 71 -5.05 -0.24 4.78
CA LEU A 71 -6.17 -0.86 4.05
C LEU A 71 -6.75 -2.09 4.76
N LEU A 72 -5.90 -2.92 5.37
CA LEU A 72 -6.32 -4.15 6.05
C LEU A 72 -6.95 -3.86 7.41
N ILE A 73 -6.54 -2.77 8.05
CA ILE A 73 -6.94 -2.40 9.40
C ILE A 73 -8.20 -1.52 9.38
N CYS A 74 -8.35 -0.70 8.34
CA CYS A 74 -9.55 0.10 8.07
C CYS A 74 -10.81 -0.77 7.83
N GLN A 75 -10.68 -2.09 7.69
CA GLN A 75 -11.82 -3.01 7.65
C GLN A 75 -12.46 -3.27 9.03
N SER A 76 -11.77 -2.95 10.15
CA SER A 76 -12.28 -3.22 11.51
C SER A 76 -12.77 -1.97 12.25
N LEU A 77 -12.43 -0.76 11.79
CA LEU A 77 -12.89 0.51 12.36
C LEU A 77 -13.68 1.31 11.31
N PHE A 78 -14.96 1.51 11.61
CA PHE A 78 -16.05 1.90 10.71
C PHE A 78 -15.96 3.29 10.04
N THR A 79 -14.82 4.01 10.10
CA THR A 79 -14.72 5.43 9.69
C THR A 79 -13.36 5.82 9.08
N CYS A 80 -12.76 4.94 8.28
CA CYS A 80 -11.46 5.24 7.69
C CYS A 80 -11.59 5.56 6.19
N GLU A 81 -11.82 6.84 5.88
CA GLU A 81 -11.58 7.42 4.55
C GLU A 81 -10.10 7.80 4.40
N PHE A 82 -9.21 6.83 4.65
CA PHE A 82 -7.78 7.06 4.59
C PHE A 82 -7.21 6.52 3.29
N SER A 83 -6.31 7.29 2.69
CA SER A 83 -5.64 6.90 1.46
C SER A 83 -4.52 5.93 1.81
N ASP A 84 -4.60 4.70 1.30
CA ASP A 84 -3.56 3.71 1.53
C ASP A 84 -2.38 3.82 0.56
N LEU A 85 -2.51 4.67 -0.46
CA LEU A 85 -1.53 4.87 -1.53
C LEU A 85 -0.76 6.17 -1.32
N PHE A 86 0.56 6.04 -1.27
CA PHE A 86 1.49 7.15 -1.14
C PHE A 86 2.59 7.02 -2.17
N HIS A 87 3.20 8.13 -2.59
CA HIS A 87 4.46 8.03 -3.33
C HIS A 87 5.55 7.52 -2.40
N TRP A 88 6.38 6.61 -2.92
CA TRP A 88 7.53 6.09 -2.18
C TRP A 88 8.47 7.19 -1.74
N GLU A 89 8.79 8.14 -2.63
CA GLU A 89 9.64 9.29 -2.31
C GLU A 89 9.08 10.15 -1.18
N CYS A 90 7.76 10.37 -1.17
CA CYS A 90 7.12 11.16 -0.12
C CYS A 90 7.16 10.42 1.22
N LEU A 91 6.93 9.11 1.22
CA LEU A 91 7.04 8.29 2.43
C LEU A 91 8.49 8.26 2.96
N ASP A 92 9.47 8.08 2.08
CA ASP A 92 10.90 8.05 2.44
C ASP A 92 11.37 9.41 2.96
N ALA A 93 10.97 10.51 2.32
CA ALA A 93 11.24 11.86 2.79
C ALA A 93 10.63 12.12 4.17
N TRP A 94 9.36 11.77 4.37
CA TRP A 94 8.68 11.88 5.67
C TRP A 94 9.42 11.07 6.76
N ALA A 95 9.81 9.84 6.46
CA ALA A 95 10.50 8.99 7.41
C ALA A 95 11.90 9.51 7.77
N ARG A 96 12.61 10.15 6.83
CA ARG A 96 13.91 10.80 7.07
C ARG A 96 13.80 12.09 7.87
N HIS A 97 12.66 12.76 7.85
CA HIS A 97 12.41 13.93 8.69
C HIS A 97 12.25 13.57 10.17
N LEU A 98 11.89 12.32 10.48
CA LEU A 98 11.85 11.83 11.85
C LEU A 98 13.27 11.69 12.42
N PRO A 99 13.47 11.92 13.73
CA PRO A 99 14.79 11.79 14.33
C PRO A 99 15.33 10.36 14.18
N GLY A 100 16.63 10.21 13.97
CA GLY A 100 17.26 8.89 13.77
C GLY A 100 17.17 7.93 14.97
N ASN A 101 16.66 8.39 16.13
CA ASN A 101 16.36 7.55 17.29
C ASN A 101 14.89 7.04 17.32
N THR A 102 14.10 7.35 16.30
CA THR A 102 12.68 6.98 16.27
C THR A 102 12.56 5.47 16.27
N ALA A 103 11.98 4.93 17.34
CA ALA A 103 11.69 3.51 17.46
C ALA A 103 10.76 3.07 16.32
N PRO A 104 10.75 1.77 15.94
CA PRO A 104 9.85 1.24 14.92
C PRO A 104 8.37 1.59 15.18
N ALA A 105 7.97 1.63 16.46
CA ALA A 105 6.63 2.01 16.90
C ALA A 105 6.29 3.50 16.70
N GLY A 106 7.28 4.36 16.47
CA GLY A 106 7.11 5.79 16.20
C GLY A 106 6.74 6.11 14.75
N TYR A 107 7.01 5.20 13.82
CA TYR A 107 6.63 5.36 12.41
C TYR A 107 5.15 5.04 12.24
N LYS A 108 4.31 6.04 12.46
CA LYS A 108 2.86 5.94 12.38
C LYS A 108 2.32 6.68 11.15
N CYS A 109 1.32 6.10 10.51
CA CYS A 109 0.58 6.80 9.46
C CYS A 109 -0.09 8.05 10.06
N GLN A 110 0.03 9.21 9.42
CA GLN A 110 -0.60 10.44 9.91
C GLN A 110 -2.13 10.40 9.85
N GLN A 111 -2.66 9.48 9.05
CA GLN A 111 -4.08 9.29 8.84
C GLN A 111 -4.65 8.24 9.80
N CYS A 112 -4.15 7.01 9.73
CA CYS A 112 -4.69 5.90 10.51
C CYS A 112 -4.04 5.76 11.92
N GLN A 113 -3.00 6.56 12.24
CA GLN A 113 -2.14 6.49 13.45
C GLN A 113 -1.52 5.13 13.77
N GLU A 114 -1.72 4.16 12.90
CA GLU A 114 -1.19 2.82 13.00
C GLU A 114 0.28 2.78 12.59
N GLY A 115 1.04 1.90 13.22
CA GLY A 115 2.43 1.68 12.86
C GLY A 115 2.55 1.18 11.42
N ILE A 116 3.46 1.75 10.63
CA ILE A 116 3.68 1.37 9.23
C ILE A 116 4.26 -0.06 9.13
N PHE A 117 5.05 -0.45 10.14
CA PHE A 117 5.66 -1.78 10.17
C PHE A 117 4.63 -2.87 10.50
N PRO A 118 4.51 -3.91 9.68
CA PRO A 118 3.68 -5.07 9.99
C PRO A 118 4.21 -5.83 11.21
N ALA A 119 3.32 -6.47 11.95
CA ALA A 119 3.72 -7.39 13.01
C ALA A 119 4.31 -8.67 12.40
N PRO A 120 5.29 -9.33 13.05
CA PRO A 120 5.99 -10.49 12.48
C PRO A 120 5.08 -11.70 12.23
N ASN A 121 3.92 -11.76 12.88
CA ASN A 121 2.92 -12.81 12.72
C ASN A 121 1.89 -12.52 11.61
N GLN A 122 1.94 -11.36 10.97
CA GLN A 122 1.02 -11.00 9.89
C GLN A 122 1.60 -11.44 8.53
N THR A 123 0.98 -12.46 7.95
CA THR A 123 1.34 -12.97 6.61
C THR A 123 0.17 -12.69 5.66
N SER A 124 0.34 -11.71 4.78
CA SER A 124 -0.57 -11.46 3.66
C SER A 124 0.24 -10.96 2.47
N PRO A 125 -0.22 -11.16 1.22
CA PRO A 125 0.53 -10.75 0.03
C PRO A 125 0.80 -9.23 0.02
N ILE A 126 -0.08 -8.43 0.63
CA ILE A 126 0.11 -6.98 0.77
C ILE A 126 1.24 -6.70 1.78
N ILE A 127 1.26 -7.41 2.90
CA ILE A 127 2.31 -7.26 3.92
C ILE A 127 3.68 -7.67 3.37
N GLU A 128 3.76 -8.80 2.67
CA GLU A 128 4.99 -9.27 2.02
C GLU A 128 5.52 -8.23 1.02
N ARG A 129 4.62 -7.65 0.20
CA ARG A 129 4.98 -6.57 -0.73
C ARG A 129 5.47 -5.33 0.00
N LEU A 130 4.78 -4.92 1.06
CA LEU A 130 5.16 -3.77 1.87
C LEU A 130 6.53 -3.99 2.52
N GLN A 131 6.79 -5.16 3.09
CA GLN A 131 8.10 -5.51 3.64
C GLN A 131 9.20 -5.44 2.58
N ALA A 132 8.97 -5.99 1.38
CA ALA A 132 9.94 -5.95 0.28
C ALA A 132 10.27 -4.52 -0.16
N VAL A 133 9.31 -3.59 -0.09
CA VAL A 133 9.53 -2.16 -0.36
C VAL A 133 10.28 -1.49 0.80
N LEU A 134 9.84 -1.72 2.04
CA LEU A 134 10.48 -1.19 3.25
C LEU A 134 11.94 -1.63 3.40
N GLN A 135 12.28 -2.86 3.03
CA GLN A 135 13.65 -3.37 3.07
C GLN A 135 14.64 -2.61 2.18
N GLN A 136 14.15 -1.76 1.26
CA GLN A 136 14.99 -0.94 0.38
C GLN A 136 15.49 0.32 1.08
N ALA A 137 14.80 0.80 2.11
CA ALA A 137 15.19 2.00 2.85
C ALA A 137 15.90 1.67 4.15
N ASN A 138 17.03 2.33 4.42
CA ASN A 138 17.84 2.06 5.61
C ASN A 138 17.10 2.35 6.93
N TRP A 139 16.27 3.40 6.99
CA TRP A 139 15.44 3.69 8.16
C TRP A 139 14.44 2.57 8.44
N ALA A 140 13.88 1.98 7.39
CA ALA A 140 12.92 0.89 7.51
C ALA A 140 13.59 -0.45 7.81
N ARG A 141 14.81 -0.70 7.30
CA ARG A 141 15.63 -1.85 7.69
C ARG A 141 15.97 -1.81 9.18
N ALA A 142 16.35 -0.64 9.71
CA ALA A 142 16.55 -0.45 11.15
C ALA A 142 15.25 -0.72 11.93
N GLY A 143 14.11 -0.26 11.40
CA GLY A 143 12.78 -0.54 11.95
C GLY A 143 12.41 -2.03 12.01
N LEU A 144 12.82 -2.79 11.00
CA LEU A 144 12.59 -4.23 10.87
C LEU A 144 13.65 -5.11 11.56
N GLY A 145 14.66 -4.51 12.21
CA GLY A 145 15.77 -5.25 12.85
C GLY A 145 16.73 -5.91 11.85
N LEU A 146 16.77 -5.45 10.60
CA LEU A 146 17.63 -5.97 9.55
C LEU A 146 18.96 -5.22 9.48
N SER A 147 20.01 -5.90 9.02
CA SER A 147 21.33 -5.27 8.82
C SER A 147 21.24 -4.12 7.81
N LEU A 148 21.87 -2.99 8.15
CA LEU A 148 22.00 -1.84 7.26
C LEU A 148 22.88 -2.22 6.07
N VAL A 149 22.44 -1.90 4.86
CA VAL A 149 23.23 -2.19 3.65
C VAL A 149 24.02 -0.94 3.29
N ARG A 150 25.34 -1.10 3.12
CA ARG A 150 26.21 -0.04 2.61
C ARG A 150 25.82 0.20 1.15
N THR A 151 25.22 1.36 0.90
CA THR A 151 24.59 1.79 -0.34
C THR A 151 25.47 1.57 -1.58
N ARG A 152 24.92 0.87 -2.58
CA ARG A 152 25.13 1.19 -3.99
C ARG A 152 23.93 0.68 -4.80
N PHE A 153 23.12 1.63 -5.28
CA PHE A 153 22.13 1.51 -6.35
C PHE A 153 21.14 0.35 -6.30
N PHE A 154 19.92 0.58 -5.84
CA PHE A 154 18.74 -0.14 -6.35
C PHE A 154 17.50 0.76 -6.31
N TYR A 155 17.46 1.74 -7.22
CA TYR A 155 16.23 2.45 -7.59
C TYR A 155 15.45 1.69 -8.69
N PHE A 156 15.70 0.38 -8.89
CA PHE A 156 15.44 -0.27 -10.19
C PHE A 156 14.61 -1.56 -10.17
N GLN A 157 13.88 -1.91 -9.12
CA GLN A 157 13.08 -3.15 -9.14
C GLN A 157 11.64 -3.07 -8.61
N ILE A 158 11.03 -1.88 -8.52
CA ILE A 158 9.55 -1.83 -8.38
C ILE A 158 8.87 -2.08 -9.75
N SER A 159 9.53 -1.71 -10.85
CA SER A 159 8.96 -1.71 -12.22
C SER A 159 8.66 -3.11 -12.81
N SER A 160 9.34 -4.17 -12.39
CA SER A 160 9.23 -5.48 -13.07
C SER A 160 8.02 -6.34 -12.68
N TYR A 161 7.25 -5.95 -11.67
CA TYR A 161 6.20 -6.82 -11.09
C TYR A 161 4.77 -6.29 -11.25
N CYS A 162 4.59 -5.12 -11.87
CA CYS A 162 3.26 -4.57 -12.15
C CYS A 162 3.20 -4.02 -13.58
N THR A 163 3.66 -4.81 -14.55
CA THR A 163 3.32 -4.57 -15.95
C THR A 163 1.83 -4.82 -16.11
N SER A 164 1.06 -3.73 -16.15
CA SER A 164 -0.35 -3.73 -16.52
C SER A 164 -0.56 -4.54 -17.79
N ARG A 165 -1.03 -5.78 -17.64
CA ARG A 165 -1.73 -6.48 -18.71
C ARG A 165 -3.20 -6.46 -18.37
N VAL A 166 -3.80 -5.31 -18.67
CA VAL A 166 -5.25 -5.20 -18.83
C VAL A 166 -5.60 -6.12 -20.01
N HIS A 167 -5.95 -7.36 -19.72
CA HIS A 167 -6.63 -8.20 -20.70
C HIS A 167 -8.09 -7.70 -20.74
N LEU A 168 -8.33 -6.71 -21.59
CA LEU A 168 -9.65 -6.40 -22.12
C LEU A 168 -10.15 -7.67 -22.83
N LEU A 169 -11.08 -8.37 -22.20
CA LEU A 169 -12.06 -9.25 -22.84
C LEU A 169 -13.39 -9.08 -22.11
#